data_AF-A0A2D7HRS1-F1
#
_entry.id   AF-A0A2D7HRS1-F1
#
_cell.length_a   1.000
_cell.length_b   1.000
_cell.length_c   1.000
_cell.angle_alpha   90.00
_cell.angle_beta   90.00
_cell.angle_gamma   90.00
#
_symmetry.space_group_name_H-M   'P 1'
#
loop_
_entity.id
_entity.type
_entity.pdbx_description
1 polymer ?
#
loop_
_entity_poly.entity_id
_entity_poly.type
_entity_poly.pdbx_seq_one_letter_code
_entity_poly.pdbx_strand_id
1 'polypeptide(L)'
;MALFNKRKNIIILLIVLICMALITILLNLDKSNVENDLEKNIITEKIISDNSRNQTKDLEQEQKIQKTNFAESKIESFSKENVTLTKSKSQEKNLDDLALDKKIKKNKVSKQKTLKEIKLNKQNQNLIKRNPTDTVSLLHDGLRTSHKENFKNYNLIKNLVAQTYNVEKMISIIIGKKWNQIKAVKQKEIISVFNEYVIKNYIKRFKKIKQIDFENLSSKEVRKNYYLVKTKLKILEEEDVKIDYLLIKNNDEWKIFDVLLAGSVSEIATKKSEFNSFISNNNIEGLIQALKSKNSVLLR
;
A
#
# COMPACT_ATOMS: atom_id res chain seq x y z
N MET A 1 -3.18 32.36 -43.11
CA MET A 1 -3.30 31.20 -42.18
C MET A 1 -2.00 30.39 -42.00
N ALA A 2 -1.39 29.84 -43.05
CA ALA A 2 -0.29 28.85 -42.92
C ALA A 2 0.89 29.25 -41.98
N LEU A 3 1.34 30.50 -42.03
CA LEU A 3 2.44 31.01 -41.18
C LEU A 3 2.13 30.96 -39.67
N PHE A 4 0.86 31.08 -39.28
CA PHE A 4 0.43 31.06 -37.88
C PHE A 4 0.50 29.64 -37.29
N ASN A 5 0.07 28.63 -38.05
CA ASN A 5 0.21 27.23 -37.66
C ASN A 5 1.69 26.79 -37.61
N LYS A 6 2.53 27.29 -38.54
CA LYS A 6 3.98 27.02 -38.48
C LYS A 6 4.62 27.56 -37.20
N ARG A 7 4.25 28.78 -36.77
CA ARG A 7 4.71 29.35 -35.48
C ARG A 7 4.19 28.56 -34.26
N LYS A 8 2.91 28.14 -34.26
CA LYS A 8 2.36 27.28 -33.18
C LYS A 8 3.12 25.95 -33.05
N ASN A 9 3.40 25.27 -34.17
CA ASN A 9 4.12 23.99 -34.14
C ASN A 9 5.56 24.14 -33.63
N ILE A 10 6.24 25.25 -33.94
CA ILE A 10 7.58 25.56 -33.42
C ILE A 10 7.54 25.79 -31.90
N ILE A 11 6.54 26.52 -31.39
CA ILE A 11 6.37 26.76 -29.95
C ILE A 11 6.12 25.43 -29.20
N ILE A 12 5.25 24.56 -29.73
CA ILE A 12 4.98 23.24 -29.15
C ILE A 12 6.27 22.38 -29.12
N LEU A 13 7.06 22.38 -30.20
CA LEU A 13 8.31 21.64 -30.27
C LEU A 13 9.35 22.12 -29.23
N LEU A 14 9.45 23.44 -29.03
CA LEU A 14 10.33 24.03 -28.02
C LEU A 14 9.88 23.69 -26.58
N ILE A 15 8.57 23.71 -26.30
CA ILE A 15 8.02 23.30 -25.00
C ILE A 15 8.35 21.83 -24.73
N VAL A 16 8.16 20.93 -25.71
CA VAL A 16 8.49 19.51 -25.58
C VAL A 16 9.99 19.30 -25.29
N LEU A 17 10.87 20.02 -25.98
CA LEU A 17 12.33 19.97 -25.73
C LEU A 17 12.70 20.45 -24.32
N ILE A 18 12.11 21.54 -23.84
CA ILE A 18 12.33 22.06 -22.48
C ILE A 18 11.83 21.06 -21.43
N CYS A 19 10.64 20.47 -21.63
CA CYS A 19 10.12 19.42 -20.75
C CYS A 19 11.03 18.18 -20.71
N MET A 20 11.55 17.72 -21.86
CA MET A 20 12.49 16.60 -21.91
C MET A 20 13.82 16.90 -21.19
N ALA A 21 14.34 18.12 -21.32
CA ALA A 21 15.54 18.55 -20.59
C ALA A 21 15.30 18.59 -19.07
N LEU A 22 14.16 19.16 -18.62
CA LEU A 22 13.77 19.20 -17.21
C LEU A 22 13.56 17.81 -16.62
N ILE A 23 12.93 16.89 -17.36
CA ILE A 23 12.78 15.48 -16.95
C ILE A 23 14.15 14.81 -16.79
N THR A 24 15.06 15.04 -17.73
CA THR A 24 16.43 14.47 -17.67
C THR A 24 17.21 15.02 -16.47
N ILE A 25 17.10 16.31 -16.17
CA ILE A 25 17.70 16.93 -14.98
C ILE A 25 17.10 16.36 -13.69
N LEU A 26 15.77 16.20 -13.62
CA LEU A 26 15.11 15.57 -12.47
C LEU A 26 15.57 14.13 -12.24
N LEU A 27 15.72 13.34 -13.31
CA LEU A 27 16.18 11.95 -13.21
C LEU A 27 17.63 11.85 -12.73
N ASN A 28 18.52 12.76 -13.15
CA ASN A 28 19.89 12.81 -12.64
C ASN A 28 19.96 13.24 -11.17
N LEU A 29 19.14 14.21 -10.75
CA LEU A 29 19.04 14.65 -9.34
C LEU A 29 18.46 13.55 -8.42
N ASP A 30 17.46 12.79 -8.87
CA ASP A 30 16.92 11.63 -8.14
C ASP A 30 18.03 10.56 -7.97
N LYS A 31 18.85 10.34 -9.01
CA LYS A 31 19.94 9.36 -8.98
C LYS A 31 21.04 9.73 -7.98
N SER A 32 21.53 10.98 -7.98
CA SER A 32 22.58 11.41 -7.04
C SER A 32 22.12 11.36 -5.58
N ASN A 33 20.83 11.63 -5.31
CA ASN A 33 20.29 11.54 -3.96
C ASN A 33 20.17 10.09 -3.48
N VAL A 34 19.70 9.18 -4.35
CA VAL A 34 19.61 7.75 -4.03
C VAL A 34 20.99 7.13 -3.76
N GLU A 35 22.02 7.51 -4.52
CA GLU A 35 23.39 7.00 -4.34
C GLU A 35 23.99 7.45 -2.99
N ASN A 36 23.83 8.73 -2.64
CA ASN A 36 24.22 9.27 -1.33
C ASN A 36 23.45 8.63 -0.15
N ASP A 37 22.16 8.35 -0.32
CA ASP A 37 21.34 7.71 0.73
C ASP A 37 21.67 6.22 0.88
N LEU A 38 22.10 5.54 -0.18
CA LEU A 38 22.63 4.17 -0.10
C LEU A 38 23.94 4.11 0.67
N GLU A 39 24.91 5.00 0.40
CA GLU A 39 26.16 5.05 1.16
C GLU A 39 25.92 5.32 2.65
N LYS A 40 25.05 6.28 2.99
CA LYS A 40 24.69 6.58 4.38
C LYS A 40 24.03 5.39 5.09
N ASN A 41 23.16 4.64 4.41
CA ASN A 41 22.55 3.45 4.99
C ASN A 41 23.57 2.33 5.20
N ILE A 42 24.50 2.09 4.26
CA ILE A 42 25.58 1.10 4.40
C ILE A 42 26.50 1.44 5.58
N ILE A 43 26.88 2.72 5.73
CA ILE A 43 27.67 3.20 6.87
C ILE A 43 26.89 3.01 8.18
N THR A 44 25.59 3.30 8.18
CA THR A 44 24.72 3.16 9.37
C THR A 44 24.55 1.69 9.78
N GLU A 45 24.28 0.78 8.84
CA GLU A 45 24.19 -0.66 9.11
C GLU A 45 25.52 -1.24 9.60
N LYS A 46 26.66 -0.75 9.07
CA LYS A 46 27.99 -1.14 9.55
C LYS A 46 28.23 -0.70 10.99
N ILE A 47 27.93 0.56 11.33
CA ILE A 47 28.02 1.08 12.71
C ILE A 47 27.12 0.29 13.67
N ILE A 48 25.88 -0.03 13.26
CA ILE A 48 24.97 -0.86 14.06
C ILE A 48 25.54 -2.27 14.27
N SER A 49 26.06 -2.90 13.21
CA SER A 49 26.66 -4.24 13.28
C SER A 49 27.90 -4.30 14.18
N ASP A 50 28.76 -3.28 14.12
CA ASP A 50 29.96 -3.18 14.94
C ASP A 50 29.59 -2.91 16.42
N ASN A 51 28.59 -2.05 16.70
CA ASN A 51 28.07 -1.83 18.06
C ASN A 51 27.42 -3.10 18.64
N SER A 52 26.60 -3.82 17.87
CA SER A 52 26.00 -5.08 18.34
C SER A 52 27.06 -6.14 18.65
N ARG A 53 28.13 -6.23 17.84
CA ARG A 53 29.26 -7.15 18.11
C ARG A 53 30.05 -6.81 19.37
N ASN A 54 30.15 -5.53 19.73
CA ASN A 54 30.76 -5.13 21.00
C ASN A 54 29.85 -5.46 22.18
N GLN A 55 28.56 -5.10 22.10
CA GLN A 55 27.59 -5.36 23.16
C GLN A 55 27.45 -6.86 23.50
N THR A 56 27.58 -7.77 22.53
CA THR A 56 27.62 -9.22 22.81
C THR A 56 28.86 -9.67 23.58
N LYS A 57 30.02 -9.01 23.40
CA LYS A 57 31.25 -9.36 24.13
C LYS A 57 31.18 -8.94 25.60
N ASP A 58 30.57 -7.79 25.87
CA ASP A 58 30.41 -7.27 27.23
C ASP A 58 29.45 -8.17 28.04
N LEU A 59 28.33 -8.58 27.42
CA LEU A 59 27.37 -9.53 28.01
C LEU A 59 27.97 -10.91 28.28
N GLU A 60 28.89 -11.40 27.43
CA GLU A 60 29.62 -12.65 27.67
C GLU A 60 30.63 -12.54 28.84
N GLN A 61 31.17 -11.34 29.12
CA GLN A 61 32.01 -11.12 30.30
C GLN A 61 31.19 -11.04 31.59
N GLU A 62 30.07 -10.30 31.62
CA GLU A 62 29.19 -10.22 32.80
C GLU A 62 28.64 -11.60 33.21
N GLN A 63 28.21 -12.42 32.25
CA GLN A 63 27.73 -13.78 32.53
C GLN A 63 28.83 -14.72 33.04
N LYS A 64 30.11 -14.42 32.74
CA LYS A 64 31.25 -15.19 33.26
C LYS A 64 31.53 -14.85 34.72
N ILE A 65 31.49 -13.56 35.07
CA ILE A 65 31.67 -13.03 36.43
C ILE A 65 30.54 -13.51 37.37
N GLN A 66 29.29 -13.52 36.91
CA GLN A 66 28.17 -14.01 37.72
C GLN A 66 28.25 -15.54 38.00
N LYS A 67 28.81 -16.32 37.08
CA LYS A 67 29.00 -17.77 37.26
C LYS A 67 30.10 -18.12 38.26
N THR A 68 31.16 -17.32 38.36
CA THR A 68 32.17 -17.48 39.43
C THR A 68 31.58 -17.18 40.80
N ASN A 69 30.86 -16.07 40.96
CA ASN A 69 30.33 -15.65 42.26
C ASN A 69 29.21 -16.57 42.79
N PHE A 70 28.50 -17.30 41.91
CA PHE A 70 27.51 -18.30 42.29
C PHE A 70 28.12 -19.65 42.71
N ALA A 71 29.39 -19.91 42.37
CA ALA A 71 30.09 -21.13 42.78
C ALA A 71 30.59 -21.04 44.23
N GLU A 72 31.09 -19.88 44.65
CA GLU A 72 31.63 -19.66 45.99
C GLU A 72 30.53 -19.61 47.07
N SER A 73 29.41 -18.92 46.82
CA SER A 73 28.30 -18.80 47.78
C SER A 73 27.54 -20.11 48.09
N LYS A 74 27.75 -21.16 47.28
CA LYS A 74 27.07 -22.46 47.42
C LYS A 74 27.85 -23.46 48.28
N ILE A 75 29.13 -23.21 48.55
CA ILE A 75 29.97 -24.08 49.38
C ILE A 75 29.80 -23.74 50.87
N GLU A 76 29.51 -22.48 51.20
CA GLU A 76 29.41 -21.98 52.57
C GLU A 76 28.02 -22.21 53.21
N SER A 77 26.97 -22.40 52.40
CA SER A 77 25.56 -22.50 52.84
C SER A 77 25.05 -23.93 53.09
N PHE A 78 25.86 -24.98 52.84
CA PHE A 78 25.42 -26.38 52.92
C PHE A 78 25.76 -27.11 54.24
N SER A 79 26.23 -26.38 55.26
CA SER A 79 26.69 -26.94 56.55
C SER A 79 25.71 -26.79 57.73
N LYS A 80 24.53 -26.19 57.52
CA LYS A 80 23.55 -25.90 58.59
C LYS A 80 22.14 -26.38 58.26
N GLU A 81 21.53 -27.05 59.25
CA GLU A 81 20.10 -27.37 59.39
C GLU A 81 19.46 -28.33 58.38
N ASN A 82 19.71 -29.63 58.60
CA ASN A 82 18.62 -30.61 58.56
C ASN A 82 17.84 -30.52 59.89
N VAL A 83 16.49 -30.39 59.89
CA VAL A 83 15.60 -30.90 60.96
C VAL A 83 14.08 -30.77 60.63
N THR A 84 13.33 -31.88 60.78
CA THR A 84 11.89 -31.98 61.14
C THR A 84 10.72 -31.70 60.14
N LEU A 85 10.26 -32.79 59.50
CA LEU A 85 8.92 -33.45 59.65
C LEU A 85 7.54 -32.73 59.39
N THR A 86 6.86 -33.23 58.33
CA THR A 86 5.46 -33.81 58.29
C THR A 86 4.13 -33.01 58.20
N LYS A 87 3.26 -33.52 57.27
CA LYS A 87 1.77 -33.71 57.31
C LYS A 87 0.83 -32.45 57.30
N SER A 88 -0.46 -32.49 56.90
CA SER A 88 -1.24 -33.22 55.84
C SER A 88 -2.76 -32.85 55.85
N LYS A 89 -3.42 -32.66 54.69
CA LYS A 89 -4.91 -32.73 54.43
C LYS A 89 -5.82 -31.67 55.16
N SER A 90 -7.12 -31.38 54.88
CA SER A 90 -8.21 -31.89 53.98
C SER A 90 -9.48 -30.98 53.93
N GLN A 91 -10.29 -31.02 52.84
CA GLN A 91 -11.80 -30.96 52.74
C GLN A 91 -12.61 -29.72 53.32
N GLU A 92 -13.90 -29.39 53.04
CA GLU A 92 -14.99 -29.86 52.13
C GLU A 92 -16.09 -28.76 51.85
N LYS A 93 -17.01 -29.02 50.88
CA LYS A 93 -18.44 -28.59 50.62
C LYS A 93 -19.09 -27.36 51.35
N ASN A 94 -20.05 -26.62 50.76
CA ASN A 94 -21.41 -27.11 50.37
C ASN A 94 -22.24 -26.15 49.44
N LEU A 95 -23.43 -26.61 49.03
CA LEU A 95 -24.49 -26.00 48.16
C LEU A 95 -25.28 -24.84 48.85
N ASP A 96 -26.11 -23.97 48.22
CA ASP A 96 -26.51 -23.70 46.80
C ASP A 96 -27.02 -22.23 46.64
N ASP A 97 -27.46 -21.81 45.43
CA ASP A 97 -28.80 -21.22 45.12
C ASP A 97 -28.92 -20.71 43.65
N LEU A 98 -30.12 -20.81 43.06
CA LEU A 98 -30.42 -20.78 41.62
C LEU A 98 -31.04 -19.45 41.11
N ALA A 99 -30.25 -18.38 40.98
CA ALA A 99 -30.78 -17.08 40.50
C ALA A 99 -30.01 -16.36 39.36
N LEU A 100 -28.82 -16.81 38.93
CA LEU A 100 -27.95 -15.98 38.07
C LEU A 100 -27.79 -16.40 36.59
N ASP A 101 -28.06 -17.65 36.22
CA ASP A 101 -27.59 -18.18 34.92
C ASP A 101 -28.51 -17.91 33.70
N LYS A 102 -29.80 -17.59 33.91
CA LYS A 102 -30.72 -17.25 32.80
C LYS A 102 -30.47 -15.86 32.18
N LYS A 103 -29.97 -14.89 32.96
CA LYS A 103 -29.74 -13.50 32.49
C LYS A 103 -28.45 -13.40 31.65
N ILE A 104 -27.41 -14.16 32.00
CA ILE A 104 -26.11 -14.18 31.30
C ILE A 104 -26.23 -14.87 29.93
N LYS A 105 -26.95 -16.00 29.83
CA LYS A 105 -27.16 -16.71 28.55
C LYS A 105 -27.97 -15.89 27.56
N LYS A 106 -29.07 -15.24 27.97
CA LYS A 106 -29.89 -14.40 27.07
C LYS A 106 -29.11 -13.19 26.51
N ASN A 107 -28.29 -12.54 27.34
CA ASN A 107 -27.43 -11.44 26.88
C ASN A 107 -26.27 -11.90 25.99
N LYS A 108 -25.64 -13.06 26.25
CA LYS A 108 -24.61 -13.61 25.34
C LYS A 108 -25.19 -13.99 23.97
N VAL A 109 -26.36 -14.63 23.92
CA VAL A 109 -27.02 -15.00 22.66
C VAL A 109 -27.47 -13.77 21.88
N SER A 110 -28.09 -12.78 22.54
CA SER A 110 -28.47 -11.51 21.89
C SER A 110 -27.23 -10.80 21.33
N LYS A 111 -26.18 -10.59 22.14
CA LYS A 111 -24.96 -9.88 21.73
C LYS A 111 -24.17 -10.63 20.65
N GLN A 112 -24.18 -11.98 20.64
CA GLN A 112 -23.60 -12.75 19.54
C GLN A 112 -24.44 -12.69 18.26
N LYS A 113 -25.77 -12.61 18.36
CA LYS A 113 -26.65 -12.40 17.21
C LYS A 113 -26.41 -11.01 16.59
N THR A 114 -26.36 -9.95 17.40
CA THR A 114 -25.98 -8.61 16.93
C THR A 114 -24.56 -8.57 16.37
N LEU A 115 -23.58 -9.24 16.99
CA LEU A 115 -22.21 -9.30 16.46
C LEU A 115 -22.10 -10.10 15.16
N LYS A 116 -22.94 -11.12 14.96
CA LYS A 116 -23.06 -11.84 13.68
C LYS A 116 -23.77 -10.99 12.63
N GLU A 117 -24.86 -10.31 12.97
CA GLU A 117 -25.58 -9.38 12.07
C GLU A 117 -24.72 -8.15 11.72
N ILE A 118 -23.91 -7.62 12.63
CA ILE A 118 -22.95 -6.53 12.37
C ILE A 118 -21.75 -7.02 11.54
N LYS A 119 -21.29 -8.27 11.72
CA LYS A 119 -20.26 -8.87 10.84
C LYS A 119 -20.82 -9.17 9.45
N LEU A 120 -22.03 -9.70 9.37
CA LEU A 120 -22.76 -9.96 8.14
C LEU A 120 -23.07 -8.66 7.40
N ASN A 121 -23.49 -7.60 8.09
CA ASN A 121 -23.68 -6.26 7.50
C ASN A 121 -22.36 -5.56 7.17
N LYS A 122 -21.23 -5.87 7.83
CA LYS A 122 -19.89 -5.42 7.39
C LYS A 122 -19.38 -6.18 6.15
N GLN A 123 -19.74 -7.46 5.99
CA GLN A 123 -19.45 -8.24 4.79
C GLN A 123 -20.41 -7.88 3.64
N ASN A 124 -21.65 -7.52 3.97
CA ASN A 124 -22.68 -7.04 3.04
C ASN A 124 -22.67 -5.51 2.88
N GLN A 125 -21.55 -4.83 3.13
CA GLN A 125 -21.34 -3.46 2.62
C GLN A 125 -21.07 -3.51 1.10
N ASN A 126 -22.14 -3.84 0.37
CA ASN A 126 -22.33 -3.52 -1.03
C ASN A 126 -21.29 -4.08 -2.03
N LEU A 127 -21.40 -5.39 -2.30
CA LEU A 127 -21.25 -5.91 -3.67
C LEU A 127 -22.42 -5.43 -4.56
N ILE A 128 -22.64 -4.10 -4.63
CA ILE A 128 -23.44 -3.52 -5.69
C ILE A 128 -22.73 -3.87 -6.99
N LYS A 129 -23.38 -4.64 -7.86
CA LYS A 129 -22.90 -4.92 -9.22
C LYS A 129 -22.96 -3.65 -10.07
N ARG A 130 -22.01 -2.74 -9.81
CA ARG A 130 -21.78 -1.49 -10.52
C ARG A 130 -21.52 -1.79 -11.99
N ASN A 131 -22.13 -1.02 -12.90
CA ASN A 131 -21.74 -1.04 -14.30
C ASN A 131 -20.37 -0.31 -14.49
N PRO A 132 -19.74 -0.33 -15.68
CA PRO A 132 -18.44 0.31 -15.90
C PRO A 132 -18.42 1.81 -15.57
N THR A 133 -19.47 2.53 -15.93
CA THR A 133 -19.62 3.97 -15.66
C THR A 133 -19.80 4.21 -14.16
N ASP A 134 -20.62 3.41 -13.46
CA ASP A 134 -20.82 3.54 -12.01
C ASP A 134 -19.50 3.36 -11.23
N THR A 135 -18.63 2.44 -11.65
CA THR A 135 -17.30 2.27 -11.04
C THR A 135 -16.42 3.51 -11.23
N VAL A 136 -16.53 4.21 -12.36
CA VAL A 136 -15.79 5.46 -12.61
C VAL A 136 -16.41 6.64 -11.85
N SER A 137 -17.74 6.76 -11.81
CA SER A 137 -18.44 7.75 -10.99
C SER A 137 -18.09 7.60 -9.50
N LEU A 138 -18.04 6.36 -8.98
CA LEU A 138 -17.59 6.08 -7.62
C LEU A 138 -16.16 6.59 -7.36
N LEU A 139 -15.23 6.40 -8.31
CA LEU A 139 -13.88 6.96 -8.22
C LEU A 139 -13.92 8.48 -8.15
N HIS A 140 -14.68 9.14 -9.04
CA HIS A 140 -14.79 10.60 -9.10
C HIS A 140 -15.41 11.20 -7.83
N ASP A 141 -16.46 10.59 -7.30
CA ASP A 141 -17.10 11.02 -6.05
C ASP A 141 -16.19 10.86 -4.84
N GLY A 142 -15.46 9.74 -4.76
CA GLY A 142 -14.47 9.51 -3.71
C GLY A 142 -13.31 10.51 -3.79
N LEU A 143 -12.87 10.88 -5.01
CA LEU A 143 -11.83 11.90 -5.22
C LEU A 143 -12.35 13.30 -4.84
N ARG A 144 -13.55 13.71 -5.29
CA ARG A 144 -14.20 14.96 -4.88
C ARG A 144 -14.34 15.07 -3.36
N THR A 145 -14.78 14.00 -2.71
CA THR A 145 -14.94 13.93 -1.24
C THR A 145 -13.59 14.08 -0.53
N SER A 146 -12.58 13.35 -0.98
CA SER A 146 -11.24 13.40 -0.37
C SER A 146 -10.53 14.73 -0.60
N HIS A 147 -10.78 15.37 -1.74
CA HIS A 147 -10.24 16.69 -2.07
C HIS A 147 -10.78 17.78 -1.13
N LYS A 148 -12.08 17.77 -0.82
CA LYS A 148 -12.69 18.64 0.22
C LYS A 148 -12.02 18.46 1.59
N GLU A 149 -11.57 17.25 1.92
CA GLU A 149 -10.81 16.94 3.14
C GLU A 149 -9.28 17.17 3.00
N ASN A 150 -8.80 17.75 1.89
CA ASN A 150 -7.38 17.93 1.57
C ASN A 150 -6.55 16.63 1.69
N PHE A 151 -7.18 15.50 1.33
CA PHE A 151 -6.64 14.14 1.39
C PHE A 151 -6.10 13.72 2.78
N LYS A 152 -6.61 14.30 3.87
CA LYS A 152 -6.23 13.96 5.25
C LYS A 152 -6.46 12.47 5.58
N ASN A 153 -7.52 11.86 5.04
CA ASN A 153 -7.88 10.47 5.33
C ASN A 153 -7.31 9.48 4.30
N TYR A 154 -6.10 8.97 4.56
CA TYR A 154 -5.46 7.94 3.73
C TYR A 154 -6.32 6.67 3.54
N ASN A 155 -7.07 6.27 4.58
CA ASN A 155 -7.90 5.06 4.52
C ASN A 155 -9.11 5.21 3.59
N LEU A 156 -9.64 6.43 3.40
CA LEU A 156 -10.68 6.70 2.41
C LEU A 156 -10.15 6.40 1.00
N ILE A 157 -8.99 6.94 0.62
CA ILE A 157 -8.37 6.66 -0.69
C ILE A 157 -8.00 5.19 -0.84
N LYS A 158 -7.45 4.55 0.20
CA LYS A 158 -7.14 3.11 0.18
C LYS A 158 -8.39 2.27 -0.13
N ASN A 159 -9.51 2.58 0.50
CA ASN A 159 -10.79 1.90 0.26
C ASN A 159 -11.36 2.22 -1.13
N LEU A 160 -11.21 3.46 -1.59
CA LEU A 160 -11.63 3.89 -2.92
C LEU A 160 -10.89 3.14 -4.02
N VAL A 161 -9.56 3.05 -3.91
CA VAL A 161 -8.70 2.29 -4.85
C VAL A 161 -9.07 0.81 -4.84
N ALA A 162 -9.27 0.19 -3.67
CA ALA A 162 -9.70 -1.22 -3.60
C ALA A 162 -11.09 -1.48 -4.22
N GLN A 163 -12.02 -0.53 -4.12
CA GLN A 163 -13.35 -0.64 -4.71
C GLN A 163 -13.35 -0.45 -6.24
N THR A 164 -12.42 0.33 -6.78
CA THR A 164 -12.44 0.79 -8.18
C THR A 164 -11.35 0.21 -9.08
N TYR A 165 -10.19 -0.19 -8.55
CA TYR A 165 -9.03 -0.68 -9.32
C TYR A 165 -8.80 -2.19 -9.18
N ASN A 166 -8.23 -2.79 -10.23
CA ASN A 166 -7.61 -4.11 -10.19
C ASN A 166 -6.08 -3.95 -10.28
N VAL A 167 -5.47 -3.62 -9.14
CA VAL A 167 -4.03 -3.33 -9.03
C VAL A 167 -3.16 -4.55 -9.34
N GLU A 168 -3.62 -5.76 -9.04
CA GLU A 168 -2.96 -7.00 -9.46
C GLU A 168 -2.93 -7.13 -10.99
N LYS A 169 -4.05 -6.81 -11.67
CA LYS A 169 -4.09 -6.79 -13.13
C LYS A 169 -3.17 -5.72 -13.72
N MET A 170 -3.06 -4.56 -13.09
CA MET A 170 -2.11 -3.52 -13.50
C MET A 170 -0.67 -4.02 -13.46
N ILE A 171 -0.19 -4.48 -12.29
CA ILE A 171 1.23 -4.85 -12.12
C ILE A 171 1.61 -6.11 -12.92
N SER A 172 0.68 -7.06 -13.07
CA SER A 172 0.90 -8.25 -13.92
C SER A 172 0.99 -7.92 -15.42
N ILE A 173 0.26 -6.92 -15.94
CA ILE A 173 0.43 -6.45 -17.33
C ILE A 173 1.75 -5.68 -17.50
N ILE A 174 2.12 -4.84 -16.53
CA ILE A 174 3.37 -4.07 -16.51
C ILE A 174 4.57 -5.04 -16.60
N ILE A 175 4.61 -6.06 -15.74
CA ILE A 175 5.66 -7.10 -15.72
C ILE A 175 5.55 -8.05 -16.94
N GLY A 176 4.34 -8.29 -17.44
CA GLY A 176 4.08 -9.12 -18.62
C GLY A 176 4.37 -10.60 -18.39
N LYS A 177 4.94 -11.29 -19.39
CA LYS A 177 5.13 -12.75 -19.40
C LYS A 177 5.87 -13.30 -18.17
N LYS A 178 6.79 -12.52 -17.60
CA LYS A 178 7.57 -12.90 -16.41
C LYS A 178 6.73 -12.98 -15.12
N TRP A 179 5.53 -12.41 -15.08
CA TRP A 179 4.65 -12.42 -13.90
C TRP A 179 4.43 -13.84 -13.34
N ASN A 180 4.19 -14.81 -14.22
CA ASN A 180 3.91 -16.20 -13.86
C ASN A 180 5.15 -16.96 -13.35
N GLN A 181 6.34 -16.38 -13.47
CA GLN A 181 7.61 -16.95 -12.98
C GLN A 181 7.96 -16.43 -11.57
N ILE A 182 7.25 -15.43 -11.07
CA ILE A 182 7.47 -14.84 -9.75
C ILE A 182 6.85 -15.73 -8.68
N LYS A 183 7.62 -16.08 -7.64
CA LYS A 183 7.11 -16.82 -6.47
C LYS A 183 5.90 -16.08 -5.87
N ALA A 184 4.84 -16.81 -5.50
CA ALA A 184 3.59 -16.22 -4.99
C ALA A 184 3.76 -15.25 -3.80
N VAL A 185 4.77 -15.47 -2.95
CA VAL A 185 5.13 -14.54 -1.85
C VAL A 185 5.57 -13.17 -2.41
N LYS A 186 6.42 -13.16 -3.44
CA LYS A 186 6.91 -11.93 -4.09
C LYS A 186 5.85 -11.27 -4.98
N GLN A 187 4.93 -12.05 -5.58
CA GLN A 187 3.72 -11.49 -6.21
C GLN A 187 2.87 -10.72 -5.21
N LYS A 188 2.57 -11.29 -4.03
CA LYS A 188 1.83 -10.60 -2.97
C LYS A 188 2.55 -9.34 -2.46
N GLU A 189 3.88 -9.41 -2.30
CA GLU A 189 4.68 -8.27 -1.88
C GLU A 189 4.63 -7.12 -2.90
N ILE A 190 4.89 -7.39 -4.19
CA ILE A 190 4.88 -6.34 -5.20
C ILE A 190 3.47 -5.76 -5.44
N ILE A 191 2.40 -6.57 -5.34
CA ILE A 191 1.01 -6.06 -5.36
C ILE A 191 0.79 -5.07 -4.20
N SER A 192 1.24 -5.40 -2.99
CA SER A 192 1.06 -4.56 -1.80
C SER A 192 1.78 -3.20 -1.95
N VAL A 193 3.06 -3.22 -2.33
CA VAL A 193 3.86 -1.99 -2.47
C VAL A 193 3.40 -1.17 -3.68
N PHE A 194 3.00 -1.81 -4.79
CA PHE A 194 2.46 -1.10 -5.95
C PHE A 194 1.07 -0.50 -5.67
N ASN A 195 0.23 -1.15 -4.86
CA ASN A 195 -1.04 -0.58 -4.41
C ASN A 195 -0.84 0.69 -3.56
N GLU A 196 0.12 0.66 -2.62
CA GLU A 196 0.53 1.86 -1.88
C GLU A 196 1.05 2.96 -2.81
N TYR A 197 1.87 2.60 -3.81
CA TYR A 197 2.37 3.54 -4.83
C TYR A 197 1.22 4.20 -5.62
N VAL A 198 0.21 3.43 -6.05
CA VAL A 198 -0.98 3.97 -6.71
C VAL A 198 -1.71 4.95 -5.78
N ILE A 199 -2.05 4.54 -4.55
CA ILE A 199 -2.75 5.39 -3.57
C ILE A 199 -2.00 6.71 -3.33
N LYS A 200 -0.69 6.65 -3.09
CA LYS A 200 0.15 7.82 -2.81
C LYS A 200 0.28 8.75 -4.03
N ASN A 201 0.37 8.22 -5.25
CA ASN A 201 0.36 9.06 -6.45
C ASN A 201 -0.99 9.75 -6.68
N TYR A 202 -2.12 9.08 -6.42
CA TYR A 202 -3.43 9.72 -6.47
C TYR A 202 -3.53 10.91 -5.51
N ILE A 203 -3.16 10.71 -4.24
CA ILE A 203 -3.10 11.79 -3.25
C ILE A 203 -2.18 12.92 -3.75
N LYS A 204 -0.94 12.61 -4.16
CA LYS A 204 0.04 13.62 -4.60
C LYS A 204 -0.42 14.44 -5.80
N ARG A 205 -1.08 13.81 -6.78
CA ARG A 205 -1.58 14.47 -8.00
C ARG A 205 -2.77 15.38 -7.69
N PHE A 206 -3.82 14.84 -7.07
CA PHE A 206 -5.07 15.58 -6.87
C PHE A 206 -5.00 16.62 -5.74
N LYS A 207 -4.13 16.44 -4.73
CA LYS A 207 -3.95 17.41 -3.63
C LYS A 207 -3.44 18.79 -4.09
N LYS A 208 -2.76 18.86 -5.24
CA LYS A 208 -2.22 20.11 -5.78
C LYS A 208 -3.22 20.96 -6.57
N ILE A 209 -4.35 20.36 -6.99
CA ILE A 209 -5.33 21.04 -7.82
C ILE A 209 -6.26 21.84 -6.92
N LYS A 210 -6.50 23.13 -7.20
CA LYS A 210 -7.31 24.01 -6.34
C LYS A 210 -8.77 23.55 -6.21
N GLN A 211 -9.38 23.19 -7.34
CA GLN A 211 -10.76 22.71 -7.44
C GLN A 211 -10.81 21.64 -8.52
N ILE A 212 -11.44 20.50 -8.21
CA ILE A 212 -11.59 19.37 -9.13
C ILE A 212 -13.07 19.09 -9.38
N ASP A 213 -13.41 18.83 -10.63
CA ASP A 213 -14.67 18.19 -11.00
C ASP A 213 -14.46 17.24 -12.19
N PHE A 214 -15.44 16.40 -12.48
CA PHE A 214 -15.34 15.38 -13.54
C PHE A 214 -16.59 15.32 -14.40
N GLU A 215 -16.40 15.26 -15.73
CA GLU A 215 -17.45 15.09 -16.73
C GLU A 215 -17.33 13.71 -17.39
N ASN A 216 -18.39 12.90 -17.29
CA ASN A 216 -18.52 11.67 -18.07
C ASN A 216 -18.93 12.00 -19.51
N LEU A 217 -18.19 11.52 -20.51
CA LEU A 217 -18.45 11.81 -21.92
C LEU A 217 -19.20 10.68 -22.64
N SER A 218 -18.70 9.46 -22.50
CA SER A 218 -19.24 8.27 -23.17
C SER A 218 -18.66 7.00 -22.57
N SER A 219 -19.32 5.86 -22.77
CA SER A 219 -18.74 4.55 -22.49
C SER A 219 -19.05 3.59 -23.64
N LYS A 220 -18.19 2.58 -23.85
CA LYS A 220 -18.43 1.50 -24.80
C LYS A 220 -17.70 0.23 -24.43
N GLU A 221 -18.28 -0.91 -24.78
CA GLU A 221 -17.54 -2.17 -24.79
C GLU A 221 -16.46 -2.12 -25.88
N VAL A 222 -15.23 -2.50 -25.53
CA VAL A 222 -14.11 -2.60 -26.47
C VAL A 222 -13.98 -4.03 -26.99
N ARG A 223 -14.29 -5.00 -26.13
CA ARG A 223 -14.43 -6.45 -26.40
C ARG A 223 -15.05 -7.11 -25.18
N LYS A 224 -15.52 -8.36 -25.30
CA LYS A 224 -16.11 -9.15 -24.21
C LYS A 224 -15.35 -8.98 -22.88
N ASN A 225 -16.04 -8.47 -21.85
CA ASN A 225 -15.51 -8.19 -20.50
C ASN A 225 -14.50 -7.03 -20.38
N TYR A 226 -14.37 -6.17 -21.40
CA TYR A 226 -13.50 -4.98 -21.38
C TYR A 226 -14.26 -3.73 -21.85
N TYR A 227 -14.25 -2.68 -21.03
CA TYR A 227 -14.94 -1.42 -21.31
C TYR A 227 -13.96 -0.24 -21.37
N LEU A 228 -14.31 0.76 -22.18
CA LEU A 228 -13.71 2.08 -22.17
C LEU A 228 -14.75 3.08 -21.64
N VAL A 229 -14.40 3.87 -20.64
CA VAL A 229 -15.20 5.00 -20.15
C VAL A 229 -14.39 6.27 -20.37
N LYS A 230 -14.93 7.20 -21.15
CA LYS A 230 -14.27 8.46 -21.51
C LYS A 230 -14.72 9.60 -20.61
N THR A 231 -13.77 10.36 -20.08
CA THR A 231 -14.07 11.44 -19.13
C THR A 231 -13.15 12.64 -19.30
N LYS A 232 -13.52 13.77 -18.69
CA LYS A 232 -12.63 14.91 -18.47
C LYS A 232 -12.52 15.20 -16.98
N LEU A 233 -11.32 15.53 -16.54
CA LEU A 233 -11.08 16.26 -15.31
C LEU A 233 -11.15 17.76 -15.63
N LYS A 234 -12.09 18.44 -14.98
CA LYS A 234 -12.22 19.90 -15.02
C LYS A 234 -11.38 20.50 -13.90
N ILE A 235 -10.60 21.51 -14.26
CA ILE A 235 -9.74 22.26 -13.34
C ILE A 235 -10.08 23.74 -13.49
N LEU A 236 -10.29 24.43 -12.36
CA LEU A 236 -10.59 25.87 -12.37
C LEU A 236 -9.41 26.64 -13.00
N GLU A 237 -9.72 27.51 -13.97
CA GLU A 237 -8.76 28.39 -14.68
C GLU A 237 -7.66 27.66 -15.49
N GLU A 238 -7.77 26.34 -15.70
CA GLU A 238 -6.84 25.53 -16.51
C GLU A 238 -7.58 24.77 -17.64
N GLU A 239 -6.84 24.11 -18.55
CA GLU A 239 -7.42 23.31 -19.63
C GLU A 239 -7.96 21.96 -19.12
N ASP A 240 -9.16 21.57 -19.57
CA ASP A 240 -9.78 20.26 -19.29
C ASP A 240 -8.85 19.08 -19.68
N VAL A 241 -8.47 18.26 -18.69
CA VAL A 241 -7.62 17.10 -18.92
C VAL A 241 -8.48 15.88 -19.28
N LYS A 242 -8.32 15.34 -20.49
CA LYS A 242 -8.96 14.06 -20.87
C LYS A 242 -8.35 12.91 -20.07
N ILE A 243 -9.22 12.15 -19.40
CA ILE A 243 -8.85 10.94 -18.66
C ILE A 243 -9.84 9.84 -19.06
N ASP A 244 -9.38 8.88 -19.86
CA ASP A 244 -10.19 7.72 -20.21
C ASP A 244 -9.77 6.52 -19.34
N TYR A 245 -10.72 5.67 -18.98
CA TYR A 245 -10.49 4.49 -18.12
C TYR A 245 -10.75 3.21 -18.90
N LEU A 246 -9.83 2.25 -18.82
CA LEU A 246 -10.05 0.89 -19.29
C LEU A 246 -10.42 0.01 -18.10
N LEU A 247 -11.60 -0.60 -18.18
CA LEU A 247 -12.15 -1.49 -17.15
C LEU A 247 -12.19 -2.93 -17.64
N ILE A 248 -12.02 -3.86 -16.70
CA ILE A 248 -12.16 -5.30 -16.89
C ILE A 248 -13.21 -5.83 -15.91
N LYS A 249 -14.04 -6.78 -16.36
CA LYS A 249 -14.95 -7.51 -15.48
C LYS A 249 -14.18 -8.61 -14.73
N ASN A 250 -14.19 -8.56 -13.40
CA ASN A 250 -13.50 -9.46 -12.49
C ASN A 250 -14.46 -9.92 -11.38
N ASN A 251 -14.75 -11.21 -11.28
CA ASN A 251 -15.69 -11.77 -10.30
C ASN A 251 -17.02 -11.01 -10.20
N ASP A 252 -17.63 -10.73 -11.37
CA ASP A 252 -18.84 -9.90 -11.54
C ASP A 252 -18.74 -8.41 -11.17
N GLU A 253 -17.61 -7.91 -10.67
CA GLU A 253 -17.35 -6.47 -10.52
C GLU A 253 -16.59 -5.89 -11.73
N TRP A 254 -16.94 -4.66 -12.13
CA TRP A 254 -16.09 -3.89 -13.04
C TRP A 254 -15.00 -3.14 -12.26
N LYS A 255 -13.74 -3.31 -12.67
CA LYS A 255 -12.57 -2.65 -12.08
C LYS A 255 -11.72 -2.00 -13.16
N ILE A 256 -11.23 -0.80 -12.89
CA ILE A 256 -10.23 -0.10 -13.71
C ILE A 256 -8.93 -0.88 -13.65
N PHE A 257 -8.35 -1.20 -14.82
CA PHE A 257 -7.02 -1.79 -14.92
C PHE A 257 -6.04 -0.90 -15.69
N ASP A 258 -6.48 0.15 -16.38
CA ASP A 258 -5.58 1.15 -16.96
C ASP A 258 -6.25 2.52 -17.06
N VAL A 259 -5.44 3.57 -17.13
CA VAL A 259 -5.85 4.98 -17.26
C VAL A 259 -5.11 5.57 -18.45
N LEU A 260 -5.83 6.21 -19.36
CA LEU A 260 -5.30 6.86 -20.55
C LEU A 260 -5.32 8.38 -20.34
N LEU A 261 -4.16 8.96 -20.03
CA LEU A 261 -3.98 10.41 -19.92
C LEU A 261 -4.00 11.05 -21.31
N ALA A 262 -4.52 12.26 -21.42
CA ALA A 262 -4.82 12.95 -22.69
C ALA A 262 -5.72 12.12 -23.64
N GLY A 263 -6.41 11.10 -23.14
CA GLY A 263 -7.25 10.17 -23.91
C GLY A 263 -6.49 9.10 -24.71
N SER A 264 -5.17 8.96 -24.56
CA SER A 264 -4.37 7.97 -25.31
C SER A 264 -3.11 7.45 -24.63
N VAL A 265 -2.52 8.18 -23.67
CA VAL A 265 -1.27 7.79 -23.01
C VAL A 265 -1.55 6.86 -21.84
N SER A 266 -1.35 5.56 -22.06
CA SER A 266 -1.54 4.50 -21.05
C SER A 266 -0.56 4.62 -19.89
N GLU A 267 -1.07 4.72 -18.66
CA GLU A 267 -0.26 4.66 -17.45
C GLU A 267 0.43 3.30 -17.31
N ILE A 268 -0.21 2.19 -17.67
CA ILE A 268 0.45 0.86 -17.75
C ILE A 268 1.66 0.90 -18.69
N ALA A 269 1.51 1.45 -19.90
CA ALA A 269 2.59 1.49 -20.88
C ALA A 269 3.77 2.34 -20.38
N THR A 270 3.47 3.50 -19.78
CA THR A 270 4.44 4.37 -19.13
C THR A 270 5.19 3.63 -18.01
N LYS A 271 4.48 2.98 -17.08
CA LYS A 271 5.12 2.23 -15.97
C LYS A 271 5.89 0.99 -16.44
N LYS A 272 5.46 0.35 -17.53
CA LYS A 272 6.23 -0.72 -18.16
C LYS A 272 7.56 -0.21 -18.74
N SER A 273 7.57 0.99 -19.32
CA SER A 273 8.81 1.64 -19.77
C SER A 273 9.71 2.00 -18.57
N GLU A 274 9.17 2.66 -17.55
CA GLU A 274 9.91 3.03 -16.32
C GLU A 274 10.53 1.82 -15.61
N PHE A 275 9.83 0.68 -15.57
CA PHE A 275 10.30 -0.52 -14.86
C PHE A 275 11.06 -1.49 -15.77
N ASN A 276 11.29 -1.15 -17.04
CA ASN A 276 11.81 -2.08 -18.04
C ASN A 276 13.19 -2.66 -17.66
N SER A 277 14.08 -1.89 -17.04
CA SER A 277 15.40 -2.34 -16.60
C SER A 277 15.34 -3.45 -15.54
N PHE A 278 14.41 -3.33 -14.58
CA PHE A 278 14.16 -4.39 -13.59
C PHE A 278 13.55 -5.62 -14.25
N ILE A 279 12.57 -5.42 -15.15
CA ILE A 279 11.85 -6.50 -15.82
C ILE A 279 12.77 -7.27 -16.78
N SER A 280 13.58 -6.60 -17.61
CA SER A 280 14.53 -7.22 -18.53
C SER A 280 15.52 -8.10 -17.76
N ASN A 281 16.09 -7.56 -16.68
CA ASN A 281 17.14 -8.19 -15.88
C ASN A 281 16.59 -9.19 -14.85
N ASN A 282 15.28 -9.45 -14.86
CA ASN A 282 14.58 -10.35 -13.93
C ASN A 282 14.68 -9.93 -12.44
N ASN A 283 15.01 -8.66 -12.19
CA ASN A 283 15.26 -8.12 -10.85
C ASN A 283 13.96 -7.58 -10.21
N ILE A 284 13.05 -8.49 -9.89
CA ILE A 284 11.79 -8.15 -9.20
C ILE A 284 12.04 -7.62 -7.79
N GLU A 285 13.10 -8.05 -7.11
CA GLU A 285 13.47 -7.53 -5.79
C GLU A 285 13.84 -6.05 -5.85
N GLY A 286 14.68 -5.66 -6.81
CA GLY A 286 15.03 -4.27 -7.05
C GLY A 286 13.82 -3.40 -7.40
N LEU A 287 12.85 -3.93 -8.15
CA LEU A 287 11.59 -3.22 -8.41
C LEU A 287 10.76 -3.01 -7.13
N ILE A 288 10.65 -4.04 -6.27
CA ILE A 288 9.99 -3.92 -4.97
C ILE A 288 10.68 -2.86 -4.11
N GLN A 289 12.01 -2.88 -4.03
CA GLN A 289 12.80 -1.90 -3.27
C GLN A 289 12.63 -0.48 -3.81
N ALA A 290 12.73 -0.29 -5.13
CA ALA A 290 12.53 1.00 -5.78
C ALA A 290 11.12 1.57 -5.53
N LEU A 291 10.10 0.72 -5.55
CA LEU A 291 8.72 1.12 -5.19
C LEU A 291 8.60 1.48 -3.70
N LYS A 292 9.21 0.72 -2.78
CA LYS A 292 9.26 1.07 -1.34
C LYS A 292 9.92 2.42 -1.10
N SER A 293 11.07 2.69 -1.75
CA SER A 293 11.77 3.96 -1.66
C SER A 293 10.94 5.12 -2.22
N LYS A 294 10.28 4.95 -3.38
CA LYS A 294 9.36 5.98 -3.89
C LYS A 294 8.17 6.19 -2.95
N ASN A 295 7.64 5.15 -2.31
CA ASN A 295 6.55 5.27 -1.33
C ASN A 295 6.95 6.04 -0.06
N SER A 296 8.20 5.93 0.41
CA SER A 296 8.64 6.59 1.64
C SER A 296 8.71 8.12 1.51
N VAL A 297 8.97 8.64 0.29
CA VAL A 297 9.09 10.08 -0.02
C VAL A 297 7.87 10.68 -0.73
N LEU A 298 6.96 9.88 -1.29
CA LEU A 298 5.88 10.35 -2.16
C LEU A 298 4.94 11.40 -1.52
N LEU A 299 4.73 11.33 -0.20
CA LEU A 299 3.83 12.22 0.57
C LEU A 299 4.56 13.05 1.65
N ARG A 300 5.90 13.13 1.59
CA ARG A 300 6.66 14.12 2.35
C ARG A 300 6.57 15.48 1.65
#